data_AF-A0A961KY54-F1
#
_entry.id   AF-A0A961KY54-F1
#
_cell.length_a   1.000
_cell.length_b   1.000
_cell.length_c   1.000
_cell.angle_alpha   90.00
_cell.angle_beta   90.00
_cell.angle_gamma   90.00
#
_symmetry.space_group_name_H-M   'P 1'
#
loop_
_entity.id
_entity.type
_entity.pdbx_description
1 polymer ?
#
loop_
_entity_poly.entity_id
_entity_poly.type
_entity_poly.pdbx_seq_one_letter_code
_entity_poly.pdbx_strand_id
1 'polypeptide(L)'
;MRPRLTLSILACLLAPAAVEAHPHIFIDGGVDFHFDERGRLATLEVTWIYDAMTSLLMLEDLGIDAAEPLGASNRERLAAYQTTWEA
;
A
#
# COMPACT_ATOMS: atom_id res chain seq x y z
N MET A 1 -6.45 7.78 51.57
CA MET A 1 -6.27 7.06 50.29
C MET A 1 -4.78 6.85 50.07
N ARG A 2 -4.34 5.64 49.74
CA ARG A 2 -2.90 5.29 49.69
C ARG A 2 -2.29 5.83 48.38
N PRO A 3 -1.36 6.81 48.41
CA PRO A 3 -0.86 7.49 47.21
C PRO A 3 -0.18 6.54 46.22
N ARG A 4 0.35 5.41 46.71
CA ARG A 4 0.91 4.34 45.89
C ARG A 4 -0.12 3.68 44.97
N LEU A 5 -1.35 3.46 45.47
CA LEU A 5 -2.43 2.90 44.64
C LEU A 5 -2.83 3.87 43.54
N THR A 6 -2.93 5.17 43.86
CA THR A 6 -3.27 6.21 42.90
C THR A 6 -2.22 6.29 41.78
N LEU A 7 -0.93 6.21 42.12
CA LEU A 7 0.15 6.24 41.13
C LEU A 7 0.16 5.01 40.22
N SER A 8 -0.06 3.81 40.77
CA SER A 8 -0.16 2.58 39.97
C SER A 8 -1.35 2.59 39.02
N ILE A 9 -2.51 3.06 39.46
CA ILE A 9 -3.71 3.19 38.62
C ILE A 9 -3.44 4.20 37.49
N LEU A 10 -2.83 5.34 37.81
CA LEU A 10 -2.50 6.36 36.82
C LEU A 10 -1.48 5.83 35.79
N ALA A 11 -0.48 5.05 36.22
CA ALA A 11 0.49 4.43 35.33
C ALA A 11 -0.17 3.41 34.37
N CYS A 12 -1.13 2.61 34.84
CA CYS A 12 -1.89 1.70 33.99
C CYS A 12 -2.81 2.43 32.99
N LEU A 13 -3.42 3.55 33.39
CA LEU A 13 -4.28 4.36 32.52
C LEU A 13 -3.50 5.11 31.42
N LEU A 14 -2.23 5.43 31.68
CA LEU A 14 -1.34 6.11 30.74
C LEU A 14 -0.50 5.14 29.89
N ALA A 15 -0.61 3.84 30.11
CA ALA A 15 0.09 2.86 29.30
C ALA A 15 -0.41 2.95 27.84
N PRO A 16 0.48 3.09 26.85
CA PRO A 16 0.07 3.11 25.46
C PRO A 16 -0.63 1.79 25.13
N ALA A 17 -1.91 1.87 24.75
CA ALA A 17 -2.62 0.72 24.23
C ALA A 17 -2.04 0.37 22.86
N ALA A 18 -1.69 -0.90 22.66
CA ALA A 18 -1.35 -1.39 21.34
C ALA A 18 -2.60 -1.27 20.46
N VAL A 19 -2.59 -0.31 19.54
CA VAL A 19 -3.58 -0.22 18.47
C VAL A 19 -2.96 -0.88 17.26
N GLU A 20 -3.68 -1.84 16.68
CA GLU A 20 -3.28 -2.53 15.46
C GLU A 20 -3.51 -1.60 14.27
N ALA A 21 -2.60 -0.63 14.11
CA ALA A 21 -2.58 0.23 12.94
C ALA A 21 -1.97 -0.56 11.78
N HIS A 22 -2.83 -1.10 10.91
CA HIS A 22 -2.44 -1.68 9.62
C HIS A 22 -1.65 -0.64 8.79
N PRO A 23 -0.72 -1.06 7.92
CA PRO A 23 -0.03 -0.13 7.04
C PRO A 23 -1.04 0.49 6.07
N HIS A 24 -1.18 1.81 6.13
CA HIS A 24 -2.01 2.55 5.21
C HIS A 24 -1.17 2.84 3.97
N ILE A 25 -1.65 2.39 2.81
CA ILE A 25 -1.12 2.80 1.51
C ILE A 25 -1.95 3.98 1.02
N PHE A 26 -1.29 4.96 0.38
CA PHE A 26 -1.98 6.07 -0.27
C PHE A 26 -1.79 5.95 -1.78
N ILE A 27 -2.91 5.97 -2.50
CA ILE A 27 -2.93 5.83 -3.95
C ILE A 27 -3.80 6.92 -4.57
N ASP A 28 -3.33 7.48 -5.69
CA ASP A 28 -4.21 8.13 -6.66
C ASP A 28 -4.51 7.09 -7.76
N GLY A 29 -5.78 6.72 -7.86
CA GLY A 29 -6.26 5.60 -8.65
C GLY A 29 -7.25 6.05 -9.71
N GLY A 30 -7.12 5.48 -10.91
CA GLY A 30 -8.00 5.76 -12.04
C GLY A 30 -8.44 4.49 -12.76
N VAL A 31 -9.63 4.53 -13.36
CA VAL A 31 -10.13 3.47 -14.23
C VAL A 31 -10.72 4.08 -15.50
N ASP A 32 -10.15 3.70 -16.63
CA ASP A 32 -10.68 4.03 -17.95
C ASP A 32 -11.50 2.86 -18.51
N PHE A 33 -12.72 3.17 -18.95
CA PHE A 33 -13.67 2.21 -19.50
C PHE A 33 -13.61 2.23 -21.02
N HIS A 34 -13.17 1.13 -21.62
CA HIS A 34 -13.05 1.01 -23.06
C HIS A 34 -14.20 0.17 -23.61
N PHE A 35 -15.01 0.75 -24.50
CA PHE A 35 -16.20 0.13 -25.08
C PHE A 35 -15.95 -0.37 -26.51
N ASP A 36 -16.59 -1.47 -26.89
CA ASP A 36 -16.56 -1.99 -28.26
C ASP A 36 -17.47 -1.17 -29.20
N GLU A 37 -17.42 -1.49 -30.50
CA GLU A 37 -18.25 -0.84 -31.53
C GLU A 37 -19.76 -0.99 -31.31
N ARG A 38 -20.20 -1.91 -30.43
CA ARG A 38 -21.60 -2.13 -30.06
C ARG A 38 -21.98 -1.42 -28.76
N GLY A 39 -21.09 -0.61 -28.21
CA GLY A 39 -21.29 0.12 -26.95
C GLY A 39 -21.23 -0.75 -25.70
N ARG A 40 -20.65 -1.95 -25.79
CA ARG A 40 -20.48 -2.85 -24.63
C ARG A 40 -19.11 -2.63 -24.01
N LEU A 41 -19.03 -2.64 -22.69
CA LEU A 41 -17.74 -2.56 -21.99
C LEU A 41 -16.88 -3.77 -22.39
N ALA A 42 -15.71 -3.50 -22.98
CA ALA A 42 -14.80 -4.51 -23.49
C ALA A 42 -13.60 -4.72 -22.56
N THR A 43 -12.98 -3.62 -22.11
CA THR A 43 -11.81 -3.66 -21.22
C THR A 43 -11.84 -2.52 -20.20
N LEU A 44 -11.15 -2.75 -19.08
CA LEU A 44 -10.83 -1.73 -18.09
C LEU A 44 -9.32 -1.51 -18.12
N GLU A 45 -8.90 -0.25 -18.12
CA GLU A 45 -7.52 0.14 -17.90
C GLU A 45 -7.43 0.77 -16.52
N VAL A 46 -6.62 0.18 -15.65
CA VAL A 46 -6.50 0.59 -14.24
C VAL A 46 -5.14 1.25 -14.06
N THR A 47 -5.15 2.47 -13.54
CA THR A 47 -3.94 3.24 -13.21
C THR A 47 -3.80 3.37 -11.70
N TRP A 48 -2.59 3.10 -11.20
CA TRP A 48 -2.22 3.30 -9.80
C TRP A 48 -1.00 4.21 -9.70
N ILE A 49 -1.12 5.29 -8.95
CA ILE A 49 -0.01 6.18 -8.60
C ILE A 49 0.18 6.07 -7.09
N TYR A 50 1.23 5.36 -6.68
CA TYR A 50 1.56 5.12 -5.29
C TYR A 50 2.37 6.27 -4.70
N ASP A 51 2.22 6.49 -3.39
CA ASP A 51 3.10 7.38 -2.65
C ASP A 51 4.56 6.86 -2.62
N ALA A 52 5.48 7.71 -2.18
CA ALA A 52 6.92 7.40 -2.19
C ALA A 52 7.29 6.22 -1.28
N MET A 53 6.65 6.08 -0.11
CA MET A 53 6.96 4.99 0.82
C MET A 53 6.47 3.66 0.28
N THR A 54 5.23 3.60 -0.23
CA THR A 54 4.71 2.38 -0.87
C THR A 54 5.54 1.98 -2.08
N SER A 55 5.94 2.95 -2.91
CA SER A 55 6.82 2.69 -4.05
C SER A 55 8.16 2.08 -3.63
N LEU A 56 8.79 2.60 -2.58
CA LEU A 56 10.06 2.08 -2.06
C LEU A 56 9.91 0.62 -1.57
N LEU A 57 8.86 0.33 -0.81
CA LEU A 57 8.60 -1.02 -0.31
C LEU A 57 8.36 -2.03 -1.44
N MET A 58 7.62 -1.64 -2.48
CA MET A 58 7.42 -2.49 -3.67
C MET A 58 8.74 -2.80 -4.39
N LEU A 59 9.64 -1.81 -4.48
CA LEU A 59 10.96 -2.02 -5.06
C LEU A 59 11.82 -2.93 -4.18
N GLU A 60 11.77 -2.75 -2.86
CA GLU A 60 12.49 -3.59 -1.88
C GLU A 60 12.04 -5.05 -1.94
N ASP A 61 10.73 -5.31 -1.94
CA ASP A 61 10.14 -6.65 -2.06
C ASP A 61 10.62 -7.38 -3.33
N LEU A 62 10.80 -6.63 -4.42
CA LEU A 62 11.29 -7.14 -5.69
C LEU A 62 12.82 -7.13 -5.79
N GLY A 63 13.56 -6.65 -4.79
CA GLY A 63 15.01 -6.50 -4.84
C GLY A 63 15.48 -5.59 -5.98
N ILE A 64 14.70 -4.56 -6.31
CA ILE A 64 15.04 -3.56 -7.33
C ILE A 64 15.71 -2.37 -6.64
N ASP A 65 16.90 -1.99 -7.12
CA ASP A 65 17.59 -0.79 -6.62
C ASP A 65 16.86 0.48 -7.07
N ALA A 66 16.35 1.23 -6.10
CA ALA A 66 15.63 2.48 -6.33
C ALA A 66 16.55 3.65 -6.78
N ALA A 67 17.87 3.51 -6.62
CA ALA A 67 18.84 4.52 -7.08
C ALA A 67 19.12 4.44 -8.58
N GLU A 68 18.78 3.33 -9.23
CA GLU A 68 19.04 3.08 -10.64
C GLU A 68 17.78 3.27 -11.50
N PRO A 69 17.91 3.75 -12.76
CA PRO A 69 16.77 3.83 -13.66
C PRO A 69 16.10 2.47 -13.90
N LEU A 70 14.76 2.44 -13.86
CA LEU A 70 13.99 1.22 -14.13
C LEU A 70 14.15 0.75 -15.58
N GLY A 71 14.89 -0.34 -15.77
CA GLY A 71 14.97 -1.08 -17.02
C GLY A 71 13.68 -1.85 -17.36
N ALA A 72 13.56 -2.29 -18.61
CA ALA A 72 12.34 -2.92 -19.14
C ALA A 72 11.88 -4.14 -18.31
N SER A 73 12.79 -5.06 -17.97
CA SER A 73 12.46 -6.24 -17.17
C SER A 73 11.92 -5.88 -15.78
N ASN A 74 12.50 -4.87 -15.11
CA ASN A 74 12.00 -4.42 -13.81
C ASN A 74 10.62 -3.75 -13.90
N ARG A 75 10.30 -3.08 -15.03
CA ARG A 75 8.96 -2.53 -15.27
C ARG A 75 7.91 -3.64 -15.44
N GLU A 76 8.24 -4.69 -16.18
CA GLU A 76 7.34 -5.86 -16.32
C GLU A 76 7.10 -6.54 -14.98
N ARG A 77 8.15 -6.72 -14.17
CA ARG A 77 8.05 -7.29 -12.81
C ARG A 77 7.17 -6.44 -11.89
N LEU A 78 7.33 -5.11 -11.91
CA LEU A 78 6.48 -4.18 -11.15
C LEU A 78 5.02 -4.23 -11.61
N ALA A 79 4.77 -4.28 -12.91
CA ALA A 79 3.42 -4.40 -13.46
C ALA A 79 2.76 -5.71 -13.00
N ALA A 80 3.48 -6.83 -13.07
CA ALA A 80 2.99 -8.13 -12.62
C ALA A 80 2.69 -8.15 -11.11
N TYR A 81 3.52 -7.49 -10.28
CA TYR A 81 3.36 -7.47 -8.82
C TYR A 81 2.00 -6.91 -8.36
N GLN A 82 1.37 -6.03 -9.14
CA GLN A 82 0.04 -5.45 -8.82
C GLN A 82 -1.13 -5.99 -9.66
N THR A 83 -0.87 -6.82 -10.67
CA THR A 83 -1.91 -7.27 -11.62
C THR A 83 -2.08 -8.78 -11.68
N THR A 84 -1.13 -9.54 -11.14
CA THR A 84 -1.21 -11.01 -11.08
C THR A 84 -1.81 -11.40 -9.73
N TRP A 85 -3.11 -11.65 -9.74
CA TRP A 85 -3.84 -12.15 -8.57
C TRP A 85 -3.96 -13.66 -8.71
N GLU A 86 -3.35 -14.44 -7.81
CA GLU A 86 -3.64 -15.87 -7.75
C GLU A 86 -5.11 -16.06 -7.37
N ALA A 87 -5.79 -17.01 -8.05
CA ALA A 87 -7.22 -17.26 -7.93
C ALA A 87 -7.58 -18.13 -6.71
#